data_AF-A0A3P3ED83-F1
#
_entry.id   AF-A0A3P3ED83-F1
#
_cell.length_a   1.000
_cell.length_b   1.000
_cell.length_c   1.000
_cell.angle_alpha   90.00
_cell.angle_beta   90.00
_cell.angle_gamma   90.00
#
_symmetry.space_group_name_H-M   'P 1'
#
loop_
_entity.id
_entity.type
_entity.pdbx_description
1 polymer ?
#
loop_
_entity_poly.entity_id
_entity_poly.type
_entity_poly.pdbx_seq_one_letter_code
_entity_poly.pdbx_strand_id
1 'polypeptide(L)' 'MNASSTHTTSHTGGFAHAGTPRSLLLQLAGAAALGLFVLYGVAFAESPLAHNAAHDVRHVTVKPCH' A
#
# COMPACT_ATOMS: atom_id res chain seq x y z
N MET A 1 20.40 -46.72 -35.97
CA MET A 1 19.44 -45.62 -36.14
C MET A 1 18.61 -45.51 -34.88
N ASN A 2 18.78 -44.45 -34.08
CA ASN A 2 17.71 -43.74 -33.34
C ASN A 2 18.38 -42.68 -32.44
N ALA A 3 18.40 -41.43 -32.89
CA ALA A 3 18.76 -40.31 -32.04
C ALA A 3 17.48 -39.84 -31.32
N SER A 4 17.47 -39.99 -30.01
CA SER A 4 16.41 -39.50 -29.14
C SER A 4 16.38 -37.97 -29.21
N SER A 5 15.34 -37.39 -29.83
CA SER A 5 15.09 -35.95 -29.79
C SER A 5 14.59 -35.55 -28.40
N THR A 6 15.51 -35.12 -27.54
CA THR A 6 15.18 -34.39 -26.32
C THR A 6 14.70 -33.00 -26.69
N HIS A 7 13.41 -32.75 -26.49
CA HIS A 7 12.75 -31.47 -26.70
C HIS A 7 13.01 -30.58 -25.47
N THR A 8 13.99 -29.68 -25.57
CA THR A 8 14.23 -28.67 -24.53
C THR A 8 13.30 -27.49 -24.77
N THR A 9 12.22 -27.41 -23.99
CA THR A 9 11.37 -26.22 -23.92
C THR A 9 12.05 -25.15 -23.07
N SER A 10 12.64 -24.16 -23.71
CA SER A 10 13.20 -22.96 -23.08
C SER A 10 12.07 -22.06 -22.58
N HIS A 11 11.89 -22.00 -21.26
CA HIS A 11 11.09 -20.96 -20.62
C HIS A 11 11.90 -19.65 -20.59
N THR A 12 11.81 -18.88 -21.65
CA THR A 12 12.26 -17.47 -21.68
C THR A 12 11.27 -16.63 -20.85
N GLY A 13 11.45 -16.64 -19.54
CA GLY A 13 10.78 -15.74 -18.60
C GLY A 13 11.32 -14.32 -18.71
N GLY A 14 11.05 -13.65 -19.82
CA GLY A 14 11.45 -12.28 -20.07
C GLY A 14 10.24 -11.37 -20.13
N PHE A 15 9.69 -10.98 -18.97
CA PHE A 15 8.71 -9.89 -18.92
C PHE A 15 9.45 -8.55 -19.02
N ALA A 16 9.89 -8.20 -20.23
CA ALA A 16 10.26 -6.83 -20.53
C ALA A 16 8.96 -6.01 -20.63
N HIS A 17 8.45 -5.56 -19.49
CA HIS A 17 7.36 -4.59 -19.46
C HIS A 17 7.91 -3.25 -19.95
N ALA A 18 7.79 -2.99 -21.25
CA ALA A 18 8.02 -1.68 -21.86
C ALA A 18 6.89 -0.72 -21.41
N GLY A 19 6.79 -0.47 -20.10
CA GLY A 19 5.90 0.52 -19.55
C GLY A 19 6.40 1.90 -19.93
N THR A 20 5.52 2.72 -20.50
CA THR A 20 5.77 4.15 -20.67
C THR A 20 6.21 4.74 -19.33
N PRO A 21 7.19 5.66 -19.23
CA PRO A 21 7.62 6.23 -17.94
C PRO A 21 6.47 6.77 -17.07
N ARG A 22 5.37 7.19 -17.71
CA ARG A 22 4.13 7.57 -17.04
C ARG A 22 3.47 6.43 -16.23
N SER A 23 3.44 5.19 -16.73
CA SER A 23 2.86 4.06 -16.00
C SER A 23 3.72 3.67 -14.80
N LEU A 24 5.05 3.78 -14.91
CA LEU A 24 5.96 3.58 -13.78
C LEU A 24 5.72 4.64 -12.70
N LEU A 25 5.67 5.92 -13.06
CA LEU A 25 5.42 7.00 -12.10
C LEU A 25 4.09 6.82 -11.35
N LEU A 26 3.04 6.38 -12.05
CA LEU A 26 1.74 6.09 -11.41
C LEU A 26 1.83 4.90 -10.45
N GLN A 27 2.56 3.84 -10.80
CA GLN A 27 2.79 2.69 -9.91
C GLN A 27 3.59 3.10 -8.66
N LEU A 28 4.66 3.90 -8.83
CA LEU A 28 5.47 4.40 -7.73
C LEU A 28 4.67 5.34 -6.82
N ALA A 29 3.89 6.24 -7.40
CA ALA A 29 3.02 7.14 -6.64
C ALA A 29 1.97 6.35 -5.86
N GLY A 30 1.35 5.33 -6.48
CA GLY A 30 0.41 4.44 -5.79
C GLY A 30 1.06 3.68 -4.64
N ALA A 31 2.24 3.12 -4.84
CA ALA A 31 3.00 2.43 -3.79
C ALA A 31 3.39 3.38 -2.65
N ALA A 32 3.85 4.59 -2.97
CA ALA A 32 4.20 5.61 -1.98
C ALA A 32 2.98 6.08 -1.18
N ALA A 33 1.84 6.30 -1.85
CA ALA A 33 0.60 6.69 -1.19
C ALA A 33 0.09 5.59 -0.25
N LEU A 34 0.14 4.32 -0.68
CA LEU A 34 -0.22 3.18 0.17
C LEU A 34 0.72 3.07 1.38
N GLY A 35 2.03 3.21 1.16
CA GLY A 35 3.02 3.20 2.23
C GLY A 35 2.77 4.31 3.25
N LEU A 36 2.53 5.54 2.79
CA LEU A 36 2.21 6.67 3.65
C LEU A 36 0.91 6.43 4.44
N PHE A 37 -0.12 5.87 3.80
CA PHE A 37 -1.38 5.54 4.47
C PHE A 37 -1.18 4.55 5.62
N VAL A 38 -0.41 3.48 5.38
CA VAL A 38 -0.10 2.49 6.41
C VAL A 38 0.72 3.11 7.54
N LEU A 39 1.78 3.85 7.22
CA LEU A 39 2.62 4.50 8.23
C LEU A 39 1.83 5.52 9.06
N TYR A 40 0.97 6.31 8.43
CA TYR A 40 0.07 7.23 9.11
C TYR A 40 -0.90 6.48 10.02
N GLY A 41 -1.57 5.44 9.51
CA GLY A 41 -2.48 4.63 10.30
C GLY A 41 -1.82 4.03 11.54
N VAL A 42 -0.61 3.48 11.39
CA VAL A 42 0.16 2.92 12.52
C VAL A 42 0.61 4.01 13.49
N ALA A 43 1.08 5.16 13.01
CA ALA A 43 1.56 6.24 13.86
C ALA A 43 0.47 6.78 14.81
N PHE A 44 -0.80 6.72 14.39
CA PHE A 44 -1.93 7.23 15.16
C PHE A 44 -2.83 6.15 15.77
N ALA A 45 -2.51 4.87 15.60
CA ALA A 45 -3.32 3.74 16.06
C ALA A 45 -3.61 3.77 17.57
N GLU A 46 -2.64 4.21 18.37
CA GLU A 46 -2.76 4.38 19.82
C GLU A 46 -2.36 5.81 20.22
N SER A 47 -3.01 6.81 19.61
CA SER A 47 -2.68 8.21 19.86
C SER A 47 -3.45 8.78 21.06
N PRO A 48 -2.78 9.09 22.19
CA PRO A 48 -3.45 9.66 23.37
C PRO A 48 -4.07 11.02 23.07
N LEU A 49 -3.50 11.78 22.13
CA LEU A 49 -4.07 13.04 21.64
C LEU A 49 -5.45 12.81 21.00
N ALA A 50 -5.57 11.86 20.06
CA ALA A 50 -6.86 11.58 19.42
C ALA A 50 -7.88 11.00 20.41
N HIS A 51 -7.41 10.16 21.34
CA HIS A 51 -8.24 9.62 22.41
C HIS A 51 -8.80 10.73 23.30
N ASN A 52 -7.94 11.63 23.79
CA ASN A 52 -8.35 12.74 24.66
C ASN A 52 -9.27 13.72 23.92
N ALA A 53 -8.97 14.06 22.67
CA ALA A 53 -9.83 14.93 21.87
C ALA A 53 -11.23 14.31 21.66
N ALA A 54 -11.31 12.99 21.42
CA ALA A 54 -12.59 12.29 21.31
C ALA A 54 -13.37 12.30 22.63
N HIS A 55 -12.67 12.15 23.77
CA HIS A 55 -13.24 12.28 25.09
C HIS A 55 -13.79 13.70 25.33
N ASP A 56 -13.02 14.74 25.00
CA ASP A 56 -13.42 16.14 25.14
C ASP A 56 -14.66 16.47 24.31
N VAL A 57 -14.72 15.99 23.06
CA VAL A 57 -15.91 16.15 22.19
C VAL A 57 -17.14 15.52 22.83
N ARG A 58 -17.03 14.33 23.44
CA ARG A 58 -18.18 13.70 24.11
C ARG A 58 -18.62 14.48 25.35
N HIS A 59 -17.69 15.06 26.10
CA HIS A 59 -18.01 15.92 27.24
C HIS A 59 -18.77 17.18 26.83
N VAL A 60 -18.43 17.81 25.71
CA VAL A 60 -19.16 19.00 25.23
C VAL A 60 -20.44 18.70 24.45
N THR A 61 -20.55 17.50 23.82
CA THR A 61 -21.68 17.16 22.94
C THR A 61 -22.87 16.53 23.68
N VAL A 62 -22.62 15.74 24.75
CA VAL A 62 -23.69 14.98 25.44
C VAL A 62 -24.31 15.76 26.60
N LYS A 63 -23.54 16.63 27.27
CA LYS A 63 -24.05 17.48 28.35
C LYS A 63 -23.16 18.71 28.51
N PRO A 64 -23.48 19.82 27.83
CA PRO A 64 -22.78 21.09 28.03
C PRO A 64 -22.77 21.43 29.52
N CYS A 65 -21.58 21.68 30.07
CA CYS A 65 -21.42 22.14 31.45
C CYS A 65 -21.73 23.64 31.59
N HIS A 66 -22.26 24.27 30.54
CA HIS A 66 -22.82 25.61 30.52
C HIS A 66 -23.94 25.71 29.48
#